data_AF-A0A7C6AJF5-F1
#
_entry.id   AF-A0A7C6AJF5-F1
#
_cell.length_a   1.000
_cell.length_b   1.000
_cell.length_c   1.000
_cell.angle_alpha   90.00
_cell.angle_beta   90.00
_cell.angle_gamma   90.00
#
_symmetry.space_group_name_H-M   'P 1'
#
loop_
_entity.id
_entity.type
_entity.pdbx_description
1 polymer ?
#
loop_
_entity_poly.entity_id
_entity_poly.type
_entity_poly.pdbx_seq_one_letter_code
_entity_poly.pdbx_strand_id
1 'polypeptide(L)'
;DVVRHASTQGGFFIMALDVSAFRDYAEYLRDLERLIGLIKSCPPAHGFEEILLPGELEERALEKRLRDGIPIDNSTWSMLIEVANRLGVELPRVKS
;
A
#
# COMPACT_ATOMS: atom_id res chain seq x y z
N ASP A 1 -31.51 8.49 -2.89
CA ASP A 1 -31.22 8.13 -1.49
C ASP A 1 -29.83 7.56 -1.34
N VAL A 2 -28.98 8.19 -0.53
CA VAL A 2 -27.67 7.64 -0.17
C VAL A 2 -27.92 6.50 0.81
N VAL A 3 -27.66 5.26 0.38
CA VAL A 3 -27.75 4.08 1.25
C VAL A 3 -26.71 4.24 2.36
N ARG A 4 -27.16 4.49 3.59
CA ARG A 4 -26.28 4.49 4.76
C ARG A 4 -25.87 3.04 5.02
N HIS A 5 -24.63 2.70 4.68
CA HIS A 5 -24.02 1.41 5.01
C HIS A 5 -24.03 1.23 6.54
N ALA A 6 -24.24 0.00 7.04
CA ALA A 6 -24.31 -0.29 8.49
C ALA A 6 -23.03 0.12 9.27
N SER A 7 -21.95 0.43 8.56
CA SER A 7 -20.65 0.86 9.09
C SER A 7 -20.53 2.38 9.26
N THR A 8 -21.61 3.10 9.59
CA THR A 8 -21.55 4.58 9.76
C THR A 8 -20.92 5.02 11.09
N GLN A 9 -20.54 4.10 11.98
CA GLN A 9 -19.67 4.36 13.12
C GLN A 9 -18.30 3.73 12.90
N GLY A 10 -17.39 4.51 12.34
CA GLY A 10 -15.95 4.26 12.41
C GLY A 10 -15.32 5.32 13.31
N GLY A 11 -14.71 4.91 14.42
CA GLY A 11 -13.80 5.76 15.18
C GLY A 11 -12.38 5.54 14.65
N PHE A 12 -11.65 6.61 14.38
CA PHE A 12 -10.24 6.53 14.00
C PHE A 12 -9.40 7.17 15.10
N PHE A 13 -8.32 6.49 15.47
CA PHE A 13 -7.25 7.05 16.28
C PHE A 13 -6.02 7.22 15.41
N ILE A 14 -5.43 8.40 15.45
CA ILE A 14 -4.22 8.74 14.70
C ILE A 14 -3.21 9.28 15.71
N MET A 15 -1.97 8.81 15.63
CA MET A 15 -0.87 9.27 16.46
C MET A 15 0.37 9.50 15.59
N ALA A 16 1.01 10.64 15.80
CA ALA A 16 2.31 10.95 15.24
C ALA A 16 3.29 11.18 16.40
N LEU A 17 4.46 10.54 16.33
CA LEU A 17 5.51 10.66 17.34
C LEU A 17 6.76 11.22 16.67
N ASP A 18 7.28 12.33 17.18
CA ASP A 18 8.59 12.81 16.80
C ASP A 18 9.66 12.00 17.54
N VAL A 19 10.39 11.17 16.79
CA VAL A 19 11.46 10.34 17.33
C VAL A 19 12.57 11.20 17.97
N SER A 20 12.80 12.40 17.44
CA SER A 20 13.84 13.34 17.89
C SER A 20 13.59 13.82 19.32
N ALA A 21 12.35 13.72 19.81
CA ALA A 21 12.01 14.02 21.19
C ALA A 21 12.54 12.97 22.20
N PHE A 22 12.94 11.79 21.73
CA PHE A 22 13.38 10.68 22.58
C PHE A 22 14.88 10.39 22.45
N ARG A 23 15.44 10.56 21.25
CA ARG A 23 16.86 10.32 20.96
C ARG A 23 17.29 11.04 19.69
N ASP A 24 18.60 11.11 19.44
CA ASP A 24 19.10 11.60 18.16
C ASP A 24 18.57 10.77 16.98
N TYR A 25 18.08 11.47 15.97
CA TYR A 25 17.41 10.86 14.83
C TYR A 25 18.36 10.04 13.95
N ALA A 26 19.60 10.50 13.77
CA ALA A 26 20.59 9.76 12.98
C ALA A 26 21.02 8.47 13.68
N GLU A 27 21.14 8.48 15.01
CA GLU A 27 21.38 7.24 15.77
C GLU A 27 20.21 6.27 15.68
N TYR A 28 18.96 6.77 15.76
CA TYR A 28 17.77 5.95 15.59
C TYR A 28 17.74 5.27 14.22
N LEU A 29 18.01 6.00 13.14
CA LEU A 29 18.06 5.43 11.79
C LEU A 29 19.12 4.34 11.66
N ARG A 30 20.32 4.55 12.22
CA ARG A 30 21.37 3.52 12.22
C ARG A 30 20.96 2.24 12.95
N ASP A 31 20.30 2.39 14.11
CA ASP A 31 19.79 1.23 14.84
C ASP A 31 18.65 0.52 14.09
N LEU A 32 17.78 1.28 13.41
CA LEU A 32 16.72 0.74 12.58
C LEU A 32 17.29 -0.07 11.40
N GLU A 33 18.27 0.47 10.68
CA GLU A 33 18.96 -0.25 9.59
C GLU A 33 19.62 -1.54 10.09
N ARG A 34 20.26 -1.51 11.27
CA ARG A 34 20.83 -2.70 11.89
C ARG A 34 19.76 -3.74 12.23
N LEU A 35 18.63 -3.32 12.81
CA LEU A 35 17.52 -4.21 13.12
C LEU A 35 16.94 -4.85 11.85
N ILE A 36 16.75 -4.04 10.79
CA ILE A 36 16.32 -4.52 9.48
C ILE A 36 17.28 -5.59 8.96
N GLY A 37 18.59 -5.33 9.01
CA GLY A 37 19.61 -6.29 8.60
C GLY A 37 19.56 -7.59 9.40
N LEU A 38 19.36 -7.51 10.72
CA LEU A 38 19.21 -8.69 11.58
C LEU A 38 17.97 -9.52 11.18
N ILE A 39 16.82 -8.88 10.99
CA ILE A 39 15.58 -9.55 10.60
C ILE A 39 15.77 -10.25 9.26
N LYS A 40 16.34 -9.56 8.27
CA LYS A 40 16.58 -10.13 6.93
C LYS A 40 17.61 -11.25 6.90
N SER A 41 18.50 -11.32 7.89
CA SER A 41 19.50 -12.37 8.01
C SER A 41 18.97 -13.68 8.62
N CYS A 42 17.77 -13.65 9.20
CA CYS A 42 17.18 -14.86 9.76
C CYS A 42 16.88 -15.89 8.65
N PRO A 43 17.03 -17.20 8.91
CA PRO A 43 16.65 -18.22 7.95
C PRO A 43 15.16 -18.11 7.60
N PRO A 44 14.79 -18.09 6.31
CA PRO A 44 13.38 -18.08 5.93
C PRO A 44 12.71 -19.41 6.33
N ALA A 45 11.39 -19.36 6.53
CA ALA A 45 10.59 -20.57 6.75
C ALA A 45 10.61 -21.47 5.52
N HIS A 46 10.30 -22.76 5.70
CA HIS A 46 10.23 -23.70 4.58
C HIS A 46 9.25 -23.21 3.51
N GLY A 47 9.70 -23.20 2.25
CA GLY A 47 8.91 -22.71 1.12
C GLY A 47 9.00 -21.21 0.86
N PHE A 48 9.81 -20.47 1.63
CA PHE A 48 10.05 -19.05 1.42
C PHE A 48 11.53 -18.79 1.09
N GLU A 49 11.79 -17.81 0.22
CA GLU A 49 13.14 -17.48 -0.25
C GLU A 49 13.78 -16.33 0.55
N GLU A 50 12.97 -15.43 1.10
CA GLU A 50 13.43 -14.25 1.82
C GLU A 50 12.46 -13.84 2.94
N ILE A 51 12.95 -13.00 3.85
CA ILE A 51 12.13 -12.32 4.86
C ILE A 51 11.88 -10.89 4.36
N LEU A 52 10.60 -10.54 4.27
CA LEU A 52 10.15 -9.21 3.87
C LEU A 52 9.74 -8.38 5.08
N LEU A 53 10.06 -7.10 5.05
CA LEU A 53 9.56 -6.14 6.03
C LEU A 53 8.18 -5.62 5.62
N PRO A 54 7.36 -5.18 6.61
CA PRO A 54 6.12 -4.48 6.31
C PRO A 54 6.39 -3.27 5.39
N GLY A 55 5.68 -3.18 4.27
CA GLY A 55 5.84 -2.12 3.26
C GLY A 55 6.63 -2.55 2.02
N GLU A 56 7.50 -3.57 2.09
CA GLU A 56 8.33 -3.95 0.94
C GLU A 56 7.54 -4.61 -0.19
N LEU A 57 6.50 -5.40 0.15
CA LEU A 57 5.60 -5.96 -0.85
C LEU A 57 4.82 -4.85 -1.56
N GLU A 58 4.37 -3.86 -0.81
CA GLU A 58 3.64 -2.70 -1.30
C GLU A 58 4.53 -1.83 -2.20
N GLU A 59 5.79 -1.62 -1.83
CA GLU A 59 6.77 -0.90 -2.65
C GLU A 59 7.02 -1.62 -3.99
N ARG A 60 7.25 -2.94 -3.96
CA ARG A 60 7.38 -3.77 -5.18
C ARG A 60 6.12 -3.68 -6.06
N ALA A 61 4.94 -3.72 -5.45
CA ALA A 61 3.67 -3.61 -6.17
C ALA A 61 3.48 -2.20 -6.76
N LEU A 62 3.87 -1.15 -6.04
CA LEU A 62 3.83 0.24 -6.49
C LEU A 62 4.73 0.42 -7.71
N GLU A 63 6.01 0.02 -7.61
CA GLU A 63 6.96 0.10 -8.71
C GLU A 63 6.45 -0.62 -9.96
N LYS A 64 5.94 -1.84 -9.79
CA LYS A 64 5.36 -2.62 -10.88
C LYS A 64 4.17 -1.88 -11.51
N ARG A 65 3.24 -1.38 -10.72
CA ARG A 65 2.02 -0.71 -11.22
C ARG A 65 2.28 0.66 -11.83
N LEU A 66 3.34 1.36 -11.40
CA LEU A 66 3.79 2.59 -12.04
C LEU A 66 4.35 2.34 -13.44
N ARG A 67 5.08 1.22 -13.62
CA ARG A 67 5.64 0.82 -14.92
C ARG A 67 4.61 0.19 -15.83
N ASP A 68 3.91 -0.84 -15.34
CA ASP A 68 3.09 -1.76 -16.14
C ASP A 68 1.60 -1.35 -16.15
N GLY A 69 1.19 -0.40 -15.30
CA GLY A 69 -0.21 -0.05 -15.06
C GLY A 69 -0.85 -0.86 -13.93
N ILE A 70 -2.01 -0.41 -13.47
CA ILE A 70 -2.78 -1.07 -12.41
C ILE A 70 -3.62 -2.18 -13.05
N PRO A 71 -3.46 -3.45 -12.65
CA PRO A 71 -4.31 -4.53 -13.14
C PRO A 71 -5.72 -4.36 -12.58
N ILE A 72 -6.69 -4.28 -13.47
CA ILE A 72 -8.12 -4.22 -13.15
C ILE A 72 -8.78 -5.40 -13.87
N ASP A 73 -9.57 -6.19 -13.15
CA ASP A 73 -10.30 -7.29 -13.78
C ASP A 73 -11.45 -6.78 -14.66
N ASN A 74 -11.87 -7.61 -15.63
CA ASN A 74 -12.88 -7.21 -16.61
C ASN A 74 -14.23 -6.83 -15.99
N SER A 75 -14.61 -7.44 -14.86
CA SER A 75 -15.87 -7.14 -14.20
C SER A 75 -15.82 -5.75 -13.56
N THR A 76 -14.74 -5.44 -12.85
CA THR A 76 -14.49 -4.11 -12.27
C THR A 76 -14.39 -3.04 -13.36
N TRP A 77 -13.68 -3.32 -14.45
CA TRP A 77 -13.59 -2.38 -15.58
C TRP A 77 -14.96 -2.09 -16.20
N SER A 78 -15.80 -3.11 -16.37
CA SER A 78 -17.15 -2.94 -16.91
C SER A 78 -18.03 -2.06 -16.02
N MET A 79 -17.95 -2.24 -14.69
CA MET A 79 -18.65 -1.38 -13.73
C MET A 79 -18.19 0.08 -13.81
N LEU A 80 -16.89 0.32 -13.98
CA LEU A 80 -16.35 1.67 -14.13
C LEU A 80 -16.85 2.33 -15.43
N ILE A 81 -16.92 1.58 -16.54
CA ILE A 81 -17.48 2.07 -17.81
C ILE A 81 -18.96 2.45 -17.65
N GLU A 82 -19.76 1.61 -17.00
CA GLU A 82 -21.17 1.89 -16.77
C GLU A 82 -21.36 3.21 -16.00
N VAL A 83 -20.58 3.41 -14.94
CA VAL A 83 -20.61 4.64 -14.15
C VAL A 83 -20.17 5.85 -14.97
N ALA A 84 -19.09 5.73 -15.76
CA ALA A 84 -18.59 6.79 -16.62
C ALA A 84 -19.64 7.22 -17.65
N ASN A 85 -20.30 6.26 -18.31
CA ASN A 85 -21.37 6.51 -19.27
C ASN A 85 -22.58 7.20 -18.62
N ARG A 86 -23.01 6.72 -17.45
CA ARG A 86 -24.14 7.31 -16.71
C ARG A 86 -23.88 8.77 -16.32
N LEU A 87 -22.61 9.10 -16.04
CA LEU A 87 -22.20 10.45 -15.63
C LEU A 87 -21.70 11.32 -16.79
N GLY A 88 -21.58 10.77 -18.00
CA GLY A 88 -21.03 11.49 -19.17
C GLY A 88 -19.55 11.85 -19.03
N VAL A 89 -18.75 11.04 -18.35
CA VAL A 89 -17.30 11.27 -18.13
C VAL A 89 -16.48 10.41 -19.08
N GLU A 90 -15.42 10.98 -19.65
CA GLU A 90 -14.50 10.26 -20.54
C GLU A 90 -13.66 9.22 -19.77
N LEU A 91 -13.42 8.08 -20.40
CA LEU A 91 -12.56 7.04 -19.86
C LEU A 91 -11.07 7.44 -19.94
N PRO A 92 -10.24 7.00 -18.98
CA PRO A 92 -8.81 7.26 -19.01
C PRO A 92 -8.15 6.53 -20.19
N ARG A 93 -7.08 7.13 -20.72
CA ARG A 93 -6.27 6.50 -21.77
C ARG A 93 -5.53 5.29 -21.20
N VAL A 94 -5.81 4.12 -21.73
CA VAL A 94 -5.10 2.88 -21.38
C VAL A 94 -3.76 2.87 -22.12
N LYS A 95 -2.65 2.71 -21.39
CA LYS A 95 -1.34 2.44 -22.01
C LYS A 95 -1.40 1.03 -22.62
N SER A 96 -1.20 0.94 -23.93
CA SER A 96 -1.07 -0.31 -24.70
C SER A 96 0.18 -1.09 -24.32
#